data_AF-G3IU74-F1
#
_entry.id   AF-G3IU74-F1
#
_cell.length_a   1.000
_cell.length_b   1.000
_cell.length_c   1.000
_cell.angle_alpha   90.00
_cell.angle_beta   90.00
_cell.angle_gamma   90.00
#
_symmetry.space_group_name_H-M   'P 1'
#
loop_
_entity.id
_entity.type
_entity.pdbx_description
1 polymer ?
#
loop_
_entity_poly.entity_id
_entity_poly.type
_entity_poly.pdbx_seq_one_letter_code
_entity_poly.pdbx_strand_id
1 'polypeptide(L)'
;MTDQSQFTHMIIIENSPIEFLIVGPHDGRDKVIVRSANAGLDLLGLAVESSSSSAKSDMPSSTISSLIGSSRQLNVVNSYPVDDLKPRSDARKSKMKFAWVGDCGSIRREQIQQSFERSLSDLRNALNDTNETLVEWSIAPVVFQCSMAKEQRLSFRRFFYVTLAIYGIAGLFALGYLVARNLFIF
;
A
#
# COMPACT_ATOMS: atom_id res chain seq x y z
N MET A 1 28.93 2.63 -29.10
CA MET A 1 27.58 2.09 -29.35
C MET A 1 27.36 1.01 -28.31
N THR A 2 26.84 1.39 -27.14
CA THR A 2 26.61 0.48 -26.01
C THR A 2 25.14 0.15 -25.94
N ASP A 3 24.87 -1.14 -25.87
CA ASP A 3 23.59 -1.83 -25.95
C ASP A 3 22.57 -1.28 -24.94
N GLN A 4 21.53 -0.59 -25.41
CA GLN A 4 20.52 0.09 -24.58
C GLN A 4 19.28 -0.79 -24.25
N SER A 5 19.42 -2.11 -24.30
CA SER A 5 18.33 -3.08 -24.08
C SER A 5 18.13 -3.53 -22.61
N GLN A 6 18.94 -3.04 -21.66
CA GLN A 6 19.04 -3.64 -20.32
C GLN A 6 17.93 -3.30 -19.31
N PHE A 7 17.04 -2.34 -19.57
CA PHE A 7 15.96 -2.00 -18.61
C PHE A 7 14.66 -2.79 -18.81
N THR A 8 14.71 -3.93 -19.50
CA THR A 8 13.55 -4.81 -19.68
C THR A 8 13.37 -5.78 -18.51
N HIS A 9 14.20 -5.68 -17.47
CA HIS A 9 14.10 -6.55 -16.31
C HIS A 9 13.26 -5.86 -15.23
N MET A 10 12.01 -6.29 -15.11
CA MET A 10 11.22 -6.06 -13.91
C MET A 10 11.94 -6.73 -12.74
N ILE A 11 12.17 -5.99 -11.66
CA ILE A 11 12.77 -6.51 -10.44
C ILE A 11 11.67 -7.08 -9.56
N ILE A 12 11.85 -8.32 -9.10
CA ILE A 12 10.90 -9.03 -8.25
C ILE A 12 11.53 -9.18 -6.87
N ILE A 13 10.90 -8.61 -5.85
CA ILE A 13 11.36 -8.76 -4.46
C ILE A 13 10.62 -9.93 -3.83
N GLU A 14 11.34 -11.04 -3.61
CA GLU A 14 10.77 -12.31 -3.13
C GLU A 14 10.20 -12.21 -1.71
N ASN A 15 10.94 -11.59 -0.78
CA ASN A 15 10.66 -11.66 0.65
C ASN A 15 10.03 -10.37 1.22
N SER A 16 8.98 -9.85 0.56
CA SER A 16 8.31 -8.66 1.09
C SER A 16 7.19 -8.99 2.10
N PRO A 17 7.13 -8.31 3.26
CA PRO A 17 6.04 -8.46 4.23
C PRO A 17 4.69 -7.90 3.75
N ILE A 18 4.69 -7.14 2.65
CA ILE A 18 3.51 -6.51 2.07
C ILE A 18 3.44 -6.80 0.57
N GLU A 19 2.27 -6.60 -0.01
CA GLU A 19 2.11 -6.62 -1.45
C GLU A 19 2.26 -5.20 -1.98
N PHE A 20 3.21 -4.99 -2.89
CA PHE A 20 3.47 -3.67 -3.43
C PHE A 20 4.01 -3.72 -4.87
N LEU A 21 3.94 -2.58 -5.53
CA LEU A 21 4.61 -2.33 -6.80
C LEU A 21 5.08 -0.88 -6.90
N ILE A 22 6.05 -0.68 -7.78
CA ILE A 22 6.55 0.61 -8.22
C ILE A 22 6.33 0.70 -9.72
N VAL A 23 5.54 1.69 -10.13
CA VAL A 23 5.38 2.07 -11.53
C VAL A 23 6.26 3.27 -11.79
N GLY A 24 6.91 3.28 -12.94
CA GLY A 24 7.59 4.47 -13.41
C GLY A 24 7.59 4.57 -14.92
N PRO A 25 8.06 5.72 -15.43
CA PRO A 25 8.17 5.97 -16.86
C PRO A 25 9.17 5.03 -17.52
N HIS A 26 8.76 4.44 -18.63
CA HIS A 26 9.65 3.70 -19.51
C HIS A 26 9.14 3.80 -20.96
N ASP A 27 9.93 4.47 -21.81
CA ASP A 27 9.64 4.60 -23.25
C ASP A 27 8.27 5.27 -23.53
N GLY A 28 8.01 6.38 -22.82
CA GLY A 28 6.76 7.15 -22.95
C GLY A 28 5.51 6.50 -22.34
N ARG A 29 5.65 5.37 -21.63
CA ARG A 29 4.55 4.69 -20.92
C ARG A 29 4.92 4.36 -19.49
N ASP A 30 3.93 4.35 -18.62
CA ASP A 30 4.05 3.82 -17.26
C ASP A 30 4.24 2.29 -17.34
N LYS A 31 5.32 1.76 -16.74
CA LYS A 31 5.56 0.31 -16.61
C LYS A 31 5.88 -0.05 -15.17
N VAL A 32 5.58 -1.29 -14.80
CA VAL A 32 6.01 -1.87 -13.52
C VAL A 32 7.52 -2.07 -13.58
N ILE A 33 8.23 -1.40 -12.68
CA ILE A 33 9.70 -1.48 -12.57
C ILE A 33 10.08 -2.47 -11.47
N VAL A 34 9.41 -2.37 -10.33
CA VAL A 34 9.63 -3.20 -9.15
C VAL A 34 8.29 -3.74 -8.67
N ARG A 35 8.24 -5.01 -8.28
CA ARG A 35 7.09 -5.58 -7.58
C ARG A 35 7.54 -6.56 -6.52
N SER A 36 6.71 -6.77 -5.51
CA SER A 36 6.87 -7.92 -4.64
C SER A 36 6.43 -9.20 -5.36
N ALA A 37 7.02 -10.35 -5.00
CA ALA A 37 6.65 -11.64 -5.56
C ALA A 37 5.19 -12.01 -5.29
N ASN A 38 4.68 -11.60 -4.13
CA ASN A 38 3.29 -11.79 -3.70
C ASN A 38 2.29 -10.74 -4.25
N ALA A 39 2.72 -9.82 -5.12
CA ALA A 39 1.83 -8.78 -5.66
C ALA A 39 0.66 -9.39 -6.45
N GLY A 40 -0.57 -9.11 -6.00
CA GLY A 40 -1.80 -9.56 -6.66
C GLY A 40 -2.06 -8.92 -8.03
N LEU A 41 -2.98 -9.52 -8.79
CA LEU A 41 -3.43 -9.02 -10.10
C LEU A 41 -4.12 -7.65 -10.02
N ASP A 42 -4.73 -7.34 -8.88
CA ASP A 42 -5.35 -6.05 -8.56
C ASP A 42 -4.33 -4.90 -8.60
N LEU A 43 -3.15 -5.11 -8.01
CA LEU A 43 -2.04 -4.18 -8.08
C LEU A 43 -1.57 -4.02 -9.53
N LEU A 44 -1.37 -5.12 -10.27
CA LEU A 44 -0.91 -5.05 -11.67
C LEU A 44 -1.88 -4.28 -12.58
N GLY A 45 -3.19 -4.32 -12.28
CA GLY A 45 -4.20 -3.53 -12.99
C GLY A 45 -3.96 -2.01 -12.91
N LEU A 46 -3.45 -1.51 -11.78
CA LEU A 46 -3.13 -0.08 -11.60
C LEU A 46 -2.06 0.42 -12.57
N ALA A 47 -1.13 -0.44 -12.98
CA ALA A 47 -0.10 -0.08 -13.95
C ALA A 47 -0.65 0.02 -15.38
N VAL A 48 -1.78 -0.62 -15.67
CA VAL A 48 -2.45 -0.57 -16.99
C VAL A 48 -3.33 0.67 -17.09
N GLU A 49 -4.08 0.97 -16.03
CA GLU A 49 -5.07 2.06 -16.01
C GLU A 49 -4.43 3.46 -16.07
N SER A 50 -3.20 3.59 -15.53
CA SER A 50 -2.48 4.87 -15.48
C SER A 50 -2.11 5.47 -16.84
N SER A 51 -2.21 4.68 -17.92
CA SER A 51 -1.98 5.12 -19.30
C SER A 51 -3.10 5.99 -19.88
N SER A 52 -4.29 5.99 -19.25
CA SER A 52 -5.52 6.53 -19.87
C SER A 52 -6.10 7.77 -19.19
N SER A 53 -5.83 8.03 -17.91
CA SER A 53 -6.34 9.24 -17.27
C SER A 53 -5.68 9.49 -15.91
N SER A 54 -5.47 10.77 -15.63
CA SER A 54 -5.16 11.35 -14.32
C SER A 54 -6.32 11.13 -13.34
N ALA A 55 -6.64 9.88 -13.00
CA ALA A 55 -7.72 9.56 -12.09
C ALA A 55 -7.26 9.87 -10.66
N LYS A 56 -7.71 11.01 -10.13
CA LYS A 56 -7.83 11.26 -8.69
C LYS A 56 -8.55 10.07 -8.06
N SER A 57 -7.81 9.18 -7.40
CA SER A 57 -8.38 8.08 -6.63
C SER A 57 -8.87 8.61 -5.27
N ASP A 58 -9.85 9.51 -5.30
CA ASP A 58 -10.75 9.72 -4.18
C ASP A 58 -11.82 8.64 -4.25
N MET A 59 -11.45 7.37 -3.99
CA MET A 59 -12.48 6.36 -3.75
C MET A 59 -13.18 6.73 -2.44
N PRO A 60 -14.52 6.92 -2.46
CA PRO A 60 -15.26 7.20 -1.24
C PRO A 60 -15.14 5.97 -0.33
N SER A 61 -14.39 6.13 0.75
CA SER A 61 -14.32 5.14 1.82
C SER A 61 -15.70 5.08 2.46
N SER A 62 -16.57 4.22 1.94
CA SER A 62 -17.81 3.87 2.62
C SER A 62 -17.43 3.25 3.96
N THR A 63 -17.57 4.02 5.03
CA THR A 63 -17.24 3.70 6.43
C THR A 63 -17.88 2.40 6.94
N ILE A 64 -18.85 1.86 6.21
CA ILE A 64 -19.60 0.65 6.58
C ILE A 64 -18.93 -0.63 6.02
N SER A 65 -18.26 -0.58 4.85
CA SER A 65 -17.61 -1.78 4.28
C SER A 65 -16.36 -2.21 5.06
N SER A 66 -15.73 -1.31 5.82
CA SER A 66 -14.61 -1.65 6.72
C SER A 66 -15.01 -2.55 7.91
N LEU A 67 -16.30 -2.69 8.20
CA LEU A 67 -16.80 -3.49 9.32
C LEU A 67 -17.11 -4.95 8.95
N ILE A 68 -17.40 -5.25 7.67
CA ILE A 68 -17.98 -6.55 7.26
C ILE A 68 -17.03 -7.49 6.51
N GLY A 69 -15.91 -7.02 5.95
CA GLY A 69 -15.03 -7.95 5.25
C GLY A 69 -13.78 -7.34 4.65
N SER A 70 -12.81 -8.21 4.37
CA SER A 70 -11.50 -7.96 3.79
C SER A 70 -11.56 -7.37 2.37
N SER A 71 -12.10 -6.17 2.18
CA SER A 71 -11.82 -5.43 0.94
C SER A 71 -10.33 -5.09 0.97
N ARG A 72 -9.53 -5.70 0.09
CA ARG A 72 -8.14 -5.30 -0.13
C ARG A 72 -8.13 -3.81 -0.48
N GLN A 73 -7.69 -2.97 0.45
CA GLN A 73 -7.58 -1.55 0.19
C GLN A 73 -6.27 -1.31 -0.57
N LEU A 74 -6.41 -0.82 -1.80
CA LEU A 74 -5.30 -0.37 -2.61
C LEU A 74 -4.97 1.07 -2.23
N ASN A 75 -3.70 1.36 -1.99
CA ASN A 75 -3.23 2.72 -1.80
C ASN A 75 -2.18 3.01 -2.85
N VAL A 76 -2.16 4.27 -3.28
CA VAL A 76 -1.19 4.78 -4.26
C VAL A 76 -0.67 6.12 -3.74
N VAL A 77 0.65 6.29 -3.81
CA VAL A 77 1.31 7.58 -3.64
C VAL A 77 2.11 7.89 -4.89
N ASN A 78 2.12 9.17 -5.28
CA ASN A 78 2.86 9.65 -6.43
C ASN A 78 4.06 10.44 -5.94
N SER A 79 5.20 10.28 -6.61
CA SER A 79 6.35 11.15 -6.38
C SER A 79 6.12 12.55 -6.93
N TYR A 80 6.97 13.47 -6.50
CA TYR A 80 7.23 14.68 -7.29
C TYR A 80 7.64 14.32 -8.73
N PRO A 81 7.38 15.21 -9.69
CA PRO A 81 7.85 15.02 -11.05
C PRO A 81 9.37 14.89 -11.03
N VAL A 82 9.88 13.75 -11.50
CA VAL A 82 11.31 13.47 -11.55
C VAL A 82 11.74 13.57 -13.01
N ASP A 83 12.97 14.06 -13.26
CA ASP A 83 13.54 14.01 -14.61
C ASP A 83 13.58 12.56 -15.09
N ASP A 84 13.27 12.32 -16.37
CA ASP A 84 13.19 10.98 -16.91
C ASP A 84 14.52 10.22 -16.75
N LEU A 85 14.46 8.90 -16.48
CA LEU A 85 15.63 8.02 -16.48
C LEU A 85 16.32 7.99 -17.86
N LYS A 86 15.59 8.32 -18.93
CA LYS A 86 16.13 8.49 -20.29
C LYS A 86 15.68 9.84 -20.87
N PRO A 87 16.58 10.84 -20.99
CA PRO A 87 16.22 12.19 -21.45
C PRO A 87 15.78 12.28 -22.93
N ARG A 88 15.68 11.15 -23.64
CA ARG A 88 15.58 11.11 -25.11
C ARG A 88 14.16 10.97 -25.65
N SER A 89 13.14 10.74 -24.82
CA SER A 89 11.80 10.37 -25.34
C SER A 89 10.62 11.27 -24.96
N ASP A 90 10.63 12.03 -23.85
CA ASP A 90 9.59 13.02 -23.61
C ASP A 90 10.04 13.99 -22.50
N ALA A 91 10.01 15.30 -22.73
CA ALA A 91 10.39 16.31 -21.71
C ALA A 91 9.32 16.47 -20.60
N ARG A 92 8.40 15.51 -20.50
CA ARG A 92 7.34 15.51 -19.50
C ARG A 92 7.90 14.91 -18.24
N LYS A 93 8.06 15.75 -17.22
CA LYS A 93 8.44 15.32 -15.87
C LYS A 93 7.49 14.20 -15.42
N SER A 94 7.98 12.98 -15.47
CA SER A 94 7.23 11.76 -15.22
C SER A 94 7.26 11.47 -13.72
N LYS A 95 6.17 10.92 -13.19
CA LYS A 95 6.04 10.62 -11.77
C LYS A 95 6.21 9.12 -11.56
N MET A 96 7.01 8.75 -10.58
CA MET A 96 7.02 7.38 -10.07
C MET A 96 5.83 7.20 -9.13
N LYS A 97 5.24 6.02 -9.14
CA LYS A 97 4.09 5.67 -8.29
C LYS A 97 4.45 4.48 -7.45
N PHE A 98 4.19 4.58 -6.15
CA PHE A 98 4.27 3.45 -5.24
C PHE A 98 2.85 3.05 -4.87
N ALA A 99 2.50 1.79 -5.16
CA ALA A 99 1.20 1.23 -4.84
C ALA A 99 1.36 0.02 -3.92
N TRP A 100 0.48 -0.11 -2.94
CA TRP A 100 0.51 -1.24 -2.00
C TRP A 100 -0.89 -1.63 -1.53
N VAL A 101 -1.01 -2.88 -1.09
CA VAL A 101 -2.23 -3.39 -0.45
C VAL A 101 -2.09 -3.24 1.07
N GLY A 102 -3.05 -2.56 1.68
CA GLY A 102 -3.12 -2.43 3.13
C GLY A 102 -4.07 -1.33 3.57
N ASP A 103 -4.42 -1.32 4.84
CA ASP A 103 -5.17 -0.21 5.41
C ASP A 103 -4.20 0.96 5.69
N CYS A 104 -4.50 2.14 5.16
CA CYS A 104 -3.71 3.34 5.42
C CYS A 104 -4.60 4.57 5.59
N GLY A 105 -4.51 5.23 6.75
CA GLY A 105 -5.13 6.52 6.99
C GLY A 105 -4.42 7.64 6.23
N SER A 106 -5.11 8.77 6.00
CA SER A 106 -4.58 9.92 5.24
C SER A 106 -3.24 10.44 5.78
N ILE A 107 -3.12 10.61 7.09
CA ILE A 107 -1.88 11.10 7.75
C ILE A 107 -0.70 10.17 7.49
N ARG A 108 -0.91 8.85 7.58
CA ARG A 108 0.16 7.87 7.32
C ARG A 108 0.50 7.77 5.84
N ARG A 109 -0.48 7.92 4.97
CA ARG A 109 -0.26 7.96 3.53
C ARG A 109 0.70 9.10 3.16
N GLU A 110 0.54 10.26 3.79
CA GLU A 110 1.45 11.40 3.60
C GLU A 110 2.86 11.10 4.11
N GLN A 111 3.00 10.46 5.27
CA GLN A 111 4.30 10.04 5.80
C GLN A 111 5.00 9.02 4.88
N ILE A 112 4.25 8.04 4.37
CA ILE A 112 4.73 7.05 3.40
C ILE A 112 5.15 7.75 2.10
N GLN A 113 4.36 8.72 1.62
CA GLN A 113 4.72 9.51 0.44
C GLN A 113 6.04 10.25 0.66
N GLN A 114 6.22 10.96 1.77
CA GLN A 114 7.47 11.65 2.08
C GLN A 114 8.65 10.68 2.21
N SER A 115 8.45 9.51 2.81
CA SER A 115 9.48 8.47 2.91
C SER A 115 9.84 7.93 1.52
N PHE A 116 8.85 7.72 0.66
CA PHE A 116 9.05 7.27 -0.71
C PHE A 116 9.85 8.31 -1.49
N GLU A 117 9.46 9.59 -1.41
CA GLU A 117 10.15 10.70 -2.06
C GLU A 117 11.63 10.80 -1.65
N ARG A 118 11.94 10.59 -0.37
CA ARG A 118 13.33 10.54 0.11
C ARG A 118 14.10 9.36 -0.45
N SER A 119 13.46 8.20 -0.61
CA SER A 119 14.10 7.00 -1.16
C SER A 119 14.29 7.03 -2.69
N LEU A 120 13.69 7.99 -3.40
CA LEU A 120 13.72 8.03 -4.86
C LEU A 120 15.13 8.18 -5.44
N SER A 121 16.00 8.99 -4.82
CA SER A 121 17.38 9.16 -5.33
C SER A 121 18.12 7.83 -5.32
N ASP A 122 18.01 7.10 -4.22
CA ASP A 122 18.74 5.87 -3.98
C ASP A 122 18.14 4.75 -4.83
N LEU A 123 16.81 4.70 -4.94
CA LEU A 123 16.09 3.79 -5.82
C LEU A 123 16.52 3.99 -7.28
N ARG A 124 16.66 5.24 -7.75
CA ARG A 124 17.09 5.51 -9.13
C ARG A 124 18.52 5.05 -9.39
N ASN A 125 19.43 5.30 -8.45
CA ASN A 125 20.81 4.83 -8.57
C ASN A 125 20.85 3.29 -8.60
N ALA A 126 20.12 2.65 -7.69
CA ALA A 126 20.02 1.19 -7.62
C ALA A 126 19.39 0.58 -8.89
N LEU A 127 18.37 1.22 -9.46
CA LEU A 127 17.75 0.82 -10.71
C LEU A 127 18.75 0.94 -11.88
N ASN A 128 19.51 2.03 -11.95
CA ASN A 128 20.53 2.21 -12.99
C ASN A 128 21.64 1.16 -12.90
N ASP A 129 22.03 0.79 -11.69
CA ASP A 129 23.05 -0.24 -11.44
C ASP A 129 22.51 -1.67 -11.64
N THR A 130 21.21 -1.83 -11.90
CA THR A 130 20.52 -3.13 -12.02
C THR A 130 20.77 -4.05 -10.81
N ASN A 131 20.99 -3.47 -9.63
CA ASN A 131 21.32 -4.20 -8.43
C ASN A 131 20.07 -4.39 -7.57
N GLU A 132 19.49 -5.58 -7.64
CA GLU A 132 18.28 -5.96 -6.90
C GLU A 132 18.40 -5.69 -5.40
N THR A 133 19.54 -6.03 -4.80
CA THR A 133 19.78 -5.81 -3.37
C THR A 133 19.73 -4.34 -3.01
N LEU A 134 20.34 -3.46 -3.82
CA LEU A 134 20.27 -2.01 -3.56
C LEU A 134 18.85 -1.47 -3.71
N VAL A 135 18.08 -2.01 -4.66
CA VAL A 135 16.67 -1.64 -4.84
C VAL A 135 15.87 -2.05 -3.61
N GLU A 136 16.04 -3.28 -3.12
CA GLU A 136 15.40 -3.78 -1.91
C GLU A 136 15.73 -2.89 -0.70
N TRP A 137 17.01 -2.54 -0.52
CA TRP A 137 17.45 -1.70 0.61
C TRP A 137 16.89 -0.27 0.52
N SER A 138 16.82 0.29 -0.68
CA SER A 138 16.27 1.64 -0.89
C SER A 138 14.78 1.72 -0.55
N ILE A 139 14.00 0.67 -0.84
CA ILE A 139 12.56 0.63 -0.60
C ILE A 139 12.20 0.10 0.80
N ALA A 140 13.14 -0.57 1.49
CA ALA A 140 12.91 -1.15 2.81
C ALA A 140 12.30 -0.20 3.85
N PRO A 141 12.71 1.09 3.98
CA PRO A 141 12.08 2.01 4.93
C PRO A 141 10.60 2.27 4.64
N VAL A 142 10.23 2.36 3.35
CA VAL A 142 8.85 2.59 2.89
C VAL A 142 8.01 1.33 3.16
N VAL A 143 8.54 0.17 2.82
CA VAL A 143 7.91 -1.13 3.08
C VAL A 143 7.69 -1.35 4.58
N PHE A 144 8.68 -0.99 5.41
CA PHE A 144 8.59 -1.09 6.86
C PHE A 144 7.49 -0.21 7.46
N GLN A 145 7.33 1.03 6.99
CA GLN A 145 6.24 1.90 7.44
C GLN A 145 4.87 1.31 7.07
N CYS A 146 4.76 0.72 5.88
CA CYS A 146 3.53 0.07 5.43
C CYS A 146 3.21 -1.20 6.25
N SER A 147 4.22 -2.01 6.59
CA SER A 147 4.02 -3.22 7.40
C SER A 147 3.60 -2.88 8.84
N MET A 148 4.22 -1.86 9.45
CA MET A 148 3.85 -1.35 10.77
C MET A 148 2.40 -0.85 10.81
N ALA A 149 1.91 -0.25 9.72
CA ALA A 149 0.52 0.18 9.63
C ALA A 149 -0.47 -0.99 9.64
N LYS A 150 -0.12 -2.10 8.97
CA LYS A 150 -0.92 -3.33 8.96
C LYS A 150 -1.00 -3.97 10.35
N GLU A 151 0.11 -4.04 11.06
CA GLU A 151 0.18 -4.73 12.35
C GLU A 151 -0.63 -4.03 13.46
N GLN A 152 -0.52 -2.70 13.57
CA GLN A 152 -1.23 -1.92 14.60
C GLN A 152 -2.76 -2.01 14.47
N ARG A 153 -3.29 -2.16 13.26
CA ARG A 153 -4.74 -2.31 13.07
C ARG A 153 -5.20 -3.73 13.39
N LEU A 154 -4.41 -4.74 13.07
CA LEU A 154 -4.71 -6.13 13.44
C LEU A 154 -4.77 -6.28 14.97
N SER A 155 -3.84 -5.66 15.71
CA SER A 155 -3.88 -5.67 17.17
C SER A 155 -5.08 -4.89 17.70
N PHE A 156 -5.42 -3.73 17.12
CA PHE A 156 -6.60 -2.95 17.53
C PHE A 156 -7.91 -3.70 17.29
N ARG A 157 -8.07 -4.39 16.14
CA ARG A 157 -9.26 -5.21 15.88
C ARG A 157 -9.39 -6.34 16.90
N ARG A 158 -8.29 -7.04 17.20
CA ARG A 158 -8.28 -8.09 18.24
C ARG A 158 -8.69 -7.52 19.59
N PHE A 159 -8.13 -6.38 19.98
CA PHE A 159 -8.50 -5.70 21.22
C PHE A 159 -9.99 -5.33 21.24
N PHE A 160 -10.51 -4.71 20.18
CA PHE A 160 -11.92 -4.33 20.06
C PHE A 160 -12.85 -5.54 20.17
N TYR A 161 -12.56 -6.66 19.49
CA TYR A 161 -13.36 -7.87 19.59
C TYR A 161 -13.36 -8.46 21.01
N VAL A 162 -12.20 -8.47 21.69
CA VAL A 162 -12.11 -8.93 23.08
C VAL A 162 -12.93 -8.03 24.01
N THR A 163 -12.80 -6.72 23.89
CA THR A 163 -13.58 -5.76 24.67
C THR A 163 -15.09 -5.91 24.42
N LEU A 164 -15.50 -6.04 23.16
CA LEU A 164 -16.90 -6.26 22.79
C LEU A 164 -17.46 -7.56 23.37
N ALA A 165 -16.67 -8.64 23.36
CA ALA A 165 -17.08 -9.92 23.94
C ALA A 165 -17.29 -9.81 25.46
N ILE A 166 -16.39 -9.11 26.18
CA ILE A 166 -16.52 -8.88 27.62
C ILE A 166 -17.79 -8.10 27.93
N TYR A 167 -18.04 -7.00 27.21
CA TYR A 167 -19.27 -6.20 27.40
C TYR A 167 -20.54 -6.97 27.00
N GLY A 168 -20.47 -7.82 25.96
CA GLY A 168 -21.57 -8.68 25.56
C GLY A 168 -21.96 -9.67 26.66
N ILE A 169 -20.97 -10.33 27.28
CA ILE A 169 -21.18 -11.26 28.40
C ILE A 169 -21.75 -10.52 29.62
N ALA A 170 -21.16 -9.38 29.99
CA ALA A 170 -21.66 -8.56 31.10
C ALA A 170 -23.10 -8.08 30.87
N GLY A 171 -23.44 -7.69 29.65
CA GLY A 171 -24.80 -7.33 29.26
C GLY A 171 -25.79 -8.48 29.39
N LEU A 172 -25.41 -9.70 28.97
CA LEU A 172 -26.23 -10.89 29.14
C LEU A 172 -26.47 -11.22 30.62
N PHE A 173 -25.46 -11.10 31.48
CA PHE A 173 -25.61 -11.28 32.92
C PHE A 173 -26.55 -10.24 33.54
N ALA A 174 -26.40 -8.95 33.18
CA ALA A 174 -27.27 -7.90 33.66
C ALA A 174 -28.73 -8.12 33.24
N LEU A 175 -28.95 -8.54 31.99
CA LEU A 175 -30.28 -8.83 31.47
C LEU A 175 -30.90 -10.05 32.15
N GLY A 176 -30.14 -11.13 32.35
CA GLY A 176 -30.57 -12.31 33.10
C GLY A 176 -30.94 -11.97 34.55
N TYR A 177 -30.16 -11.11 35.21
CA TYR A 177 -30.46 -10.63 36.56
C TYR A 177 -31.76 -9.83 36.63
N LEU A 178 -32.01 -8.93 35.67
CA LEU A 178 -33.25 -8.15 35.61
C LEU A 178 -34.48 -9.04 35.40
N VAL A 179 -34.37 -10.05 34.53
CA VAL A 179 -35.47 -11.01 34.28
C VAL A 179 -35.74 -11.86 35.53
N ALA A 180 -34.70 -12.38 36.18
CA ALA A 180 -34.84 -13.16 37.41
C ALA A 180 -35.47 -12.33 38.55
N ARG A 181 -35.06 -11.06 38.69
CA ARG A 181 -35.63 -10.14 39.67
C ARG A 181 -37.12 -9.88 39.41
N ASN A 182 -37.52 -9.65 38.16
CA ASN A 182 -38.93 -9.42 37.82
C ASN A 182 -39.80 -10.65 38.09
N LEU A 183 -39.29 -11.85 37.85
CA LEU A 183 -40.01 -13.10 38.14
C LEU A 183 -40.21 -13.35 39.64
N PHE A 184 -39.31 -12.88 40.50
CA PHE A 184 -39.38 -13.10 41.95
C PHE A 184 -40.25 -12.08 42.70
N ILE A 185 -40.66 -11.00 42.05
CA ILE A 185 -41.48 -9.92 42.64
C ILE A 185 -42.99 -10.15 42.40
N PHE A 186 -43.35 -11.10 41.54
CA PHE A 186 -44.72 -11.60 41.36
C PHE A 186 -44.96 -12.85 42.21
#